data_AF-A0A377XGL4-F1
#
_entry.id   AF-A0A377XGL4-F1
#
_cell.length_a   1.000
_cell.length_b   1.000
_cell.length_c   1.000
_cell.angle_alpha   90.00
_cell.angle_beta   90.00
_cell.angle_gamma   90.00
#
_symmetry.space_group_name_H-M   'P 1'
#
loop_
_entity.id
_entity.type
_entity.pdbx_description
1 polymer ?
#
loop_
_entity_poly.entity_id
_entity_poly.type
_entity_poly.pdbx_seq_one_letter_code
_entity_poly.pdbx_strand_id
1 'polypeptide(L)'
;MSAISLIQPDRDLFSWPQYWAACFGPAPFLPMSREEMDQLGWDSCDIILVTGDAYVDHPSFGMAICGRMLEAQGFRVGIISQPDWNSKDDFMRLGKPNLFFGVTAGNMDSMINRYTADRKLRHDDAYTAGNVAGKRPDRATLVYTQRCKEAWKDVPVILGGIEASLRRTAHYDYWSDTVRRSVLVDSKADMLMFGNGERPLVEVAHRLAMGETIDQIRDVRNTAIMVKEALPGWSGVDSTRLDTPGKIDPIPHPYGEDLPCADNKPVAPKKQEAKSITVQPPRPKPWEKTYVLLPSFEKVKGDKVLYAHASRILHHETNPGCARALMQKHGERYIWINPPAIPLSTEEMDSVFALPYKRVPHPSYGDARIPAYEMIRFSINIMRGCFGGCSFCSITEHEGRIIQSRSEDSIINEIEAIRNTVPGFTGVISDLGGPTGQHVYAAL
;
A
#
# COMPACT_ATOMS: atom_id res chain seq x y z
N MET A 1 -18.47 -1.99 25.32
CA MET A 1 -18.53 -3.12 24.37
C MET A 1 -17.75 -2.69 23.15
N SER A 2 -16.59 -3.29 22.86
CA SER A 2 -15.87 -2.98 21.63
C SER A 2 -16.69 -3.49 20.43
N ALA A 3 -16.81 -2.67 19.39
CA ALA A 3 -17.41 -3.09 18.14
C ALA A 3 -16.39 -3.98 17.41
N ILE A 4 -16.42 -5.29 17.69
CA ILE A 4 -15.59 -6.27 17.00
C ILE A 4 -15.92 -6.17 15.51
N SER A 5 -14.94 -5.75 14.70
CA SER A 5 -15.09 -5.69 13.24
C SER A 5 -15.54 -7.04 12.70
N LEU A 6 -16.58 -7.05 11.86
CA LEU A 6 -17.05 -8.24 11.16
C LEU A 6 -16.04 -8.78 10.13
N ILE A 7 -14.98 -8.01 9.87
CA ILE A 7 -13.87 -8.35 8.99
C ILE A 7 -12.61 -8.34 9.85
N GLN A 8 -12.06 -9.52 10.11
CA GLN A 8 -10.79 -9.72 10.82
C GLN A 8 -9.74 -10.22 9.83
N PRO A 9 -8.44 -9.92 10.05
CA PRO A 9 -7.37 -10.58 9.32
C PRO A 9 -7.30 -12.06 9.72
N ASP A 10 -6.71 -12.90 8.87
CA ASP A 10 -6.40 -14.29 9.24
C ASP A 10 -5.27 -14.37 10.30
N ARG A 11 -4.49 -13.28 10.43
CA ARG A 11 -3.34 -13.18 11.33
C ARG A 11 -3.03 -11.73 11.74
N ASP A 12 -2.76 -11.52 13.02
CA ASP A 12 -2.35 -10.21 13.57
C ASP A 12 -0.91 -9.86 13.20
N LEU A 13 -0.66 -8.57 12.98
CA LEU A 13 0.59 -8.04 12.41
C LEU A 13 1.86 -8.44 13.18
N PHE A 14 1.80 -8.50 14.51
CA PHE A 14 2.93 -8.84 15.39
C PHE A 14 2.91 -10.30 15.90
N SER A 15 2.02 -11.15 15.36
CA SER A 15 1.93 -12.56 15.75
C SER A 15 2.89 -13.49 14.98
N TRP A 16 3.70 -12.95 14.07
CA TRP A 16 4.75 -13.71 13.41
C TRP A 16 5.92 -13.96 14.36
N PRO A 17 6.57 -15.14 14.31
CA PRO A 17 7.81 -15.36 15.02
C PRO A 17 8.86 -14.39 14.47
N GLN A 18 9.55 -13.66 15.34
CA GLN A 18 10.60 -12.74 14.89
C GLN A 18 11.69 -13.49 14.15
N TYR A 19 12.19 -12.88 13.08
CA TYR A 19 13.32 -13.38 12.31
C TYR A 19 14.60 -13.39 13.16
N TRP A 20 15.55 -14.27 12.81
CA TRP A 20 16.70 -14.59 13.69
C TRP A 20 17.54 -13.36 14.06
N ALA A 21 17.60 -12.35 13.17
CA ALA A 21 18.38 -11.15 13.38
C ALA A 21 17.76 -10.14 14.38
N ALA A 22 16.60 -10.45 14.97
CA ALA A 22 16.06 -9.71 16.11
C ALA A 22 17.04 -9.61 17.30
N CYS A 23 18.03 -10.50 17.39
CA CYS A 23 19.09 -10.46 18.40
C CYS A 23 19.97 -9.20 18.35
N PHE A 24 20.03 -8.50 17.21
CA PHE A 24 20.77 -7.22 17.09
C PHE A 24 20.00 -6.03 17.71
N GLY A 25 18.69 -6.17 17.94
CA GLY A 25 17.82 -5.07 18.34
C GLY A 25 17.60 -4.03 17.24
N PRO A 26 16.81 -2.97 17.51
CA PRO A 26 16.56 -1.90 16.55
C PRO A 26 17.78 -0.99 16.39
N ALA A 27 18.17 -0.73 15.14
CA ALA A 27 19.26 0.18 14.82
C ALA A 27 18.88 1.64 15.17
N PRO A 28 19.83 2.51 15.56
CA PRO A 28 19.53 3.92 15.82
C PRO A 28 18.88 4.60 14.61
N PHE A 29 19.39 4.30 13.42
CA PHE A 29 18.82 4.61 12.11
C PHE A 29 19.01 3.39 11.20
N LEU A 30 18.17 3.24 10.18
CA LEU A 30 18.40 2.23 9.14
C LEU A 30 19.68 2.59 8.38
N PRO A 31 20.67 1.67 8.27
CA PRO A 31 21.95 2.00 7.64
C PRO A 31 21.79 2.38 6.17
N MET A 32 22.42 3.49 5.82
CA MET A 32 22.59 3.99 4.47
C MET A 32 23.95 3.60 3.89
N SER A 33 24.98 3.40 4.71
CA SER A 33 26.36 3.12 4.26
C SER A 33 26.90 1.75 4.73
N ARG A 34 28.08 1.35 4.24
CA ARG A 34 28.75 0.12 4.70
C ARG A 34 29.34 0.29 6.07
N GLU A 35 29.93 1.45 6.27
CA GLU A 35 30.54 1.91 7.49
C GLU A 35 29.52 1.94 8.65
N GLU A 36 28.24 2.25 8.36
CA GLU A 36 27.13 2.12 9.31
C GLU A 36 26.72 0.67 9.58
N MET A 37 26.72 -0.21 8.56
CA MET A 37 26.47 -1.64 8.78
C MET A 37 27.57 -2.29 9.62
N ASP A 38 28.83 -1.96 9.37
CA ASP A 38 29.97 -2.43 10.16
C ASP A 38 29.86 -1.98 11.63
N GLN A 39 29.39 -0.75 11.88
CA GLN A 39 29.09 -0.25 13.24
C GLN A 39 27.93 -1.00 13.92
N LEU A 40 26.96 -1.50 13.16
CA LEU A 40 25.87 -2.35 13.65
C LEU A 40 26.27 -3.85 13.75
N GLY A 41 27.46 -4.22 13.27
CA GLY A 41 27.91 -5.61 13.18
C GLY A 41 27.18 -6.44 12.14
N TRP A 42 26.64 -5.82 11.08
CA TRP A 42 25.87 -6.48 10.02
C TRP A 42 26.75 -6.79 8.79
N ASP A 43 26.88 -8.06 8.43
CA ASP A 43 27.55 -8.51 7.19
C ASP A 43 26.72 -8.23 5.93
N SER A 44 25.39 -8.27 6.05
CA SER A 44 24.44 -8.15 4.95
C SER A 44 23.11 -7.56 5.45
N CYS A 45 22.39 -6.87 4.55
CA CYS A 45 20.98 -6.53 4.77
C CYS A 45 20.12 -7.69 4.29
N ASP A 46 19.05 -8.01 5.02
CA ASP A 46 18.06 -8.98 4.55
C ASP A 46 17.14 -8.34 3.50
N ILE A 47 16.80 -7.07 3.70
CA ILE A 47 15.94 -6.28 2.82
C ILE A 47 16.60 -4.90 2.60
N ILE A 48 16.60 -4.40 1.36
CA ILE A 48 17.10 -3.06 1.05
C ILE A 48 15.96 -2.22 0.44
N LEU A 49 15.78 -1.03 1.00
CA LEU A 49 14.74 -0.08 0.61
C LEU A 49 15.34 0.98 -0.30
N VAL A 50 14.75 1.23 -1.46
CA VAL A 50 15.19 2.29 -2.38
C VAL A 50 14.09 3.34 -2.45
N THR A 51 14.43 4.59 -2.15
CA THR A 51 13.46 5.70 -2.07
C THR A 51 13.94 6.93 -2.85
N GLY A 52 12.97 7.65 -3.44
CA GLY A 52 13.22 8.92 -4.11
C GLY A 52 13.31 10.15 -3.20
N ASP A 53 12.96 10.01 -1.91
CA ASP A 53 13.08 11.07 -0.89
C ASP A 53 14.39 10.94 -0.09
N ALA A 54 14.79 11.99 0.62
CA ALA A 54 15.75 11.88 1.72
C ALA A 54 15.18 11.00 2.86
N TYR A 55 16.04 10.24 3.54
CA TYR A 55 15.64 9.42 4.68
C TYR A 55 15.41 10.27 5.93
N VAL A 56 14.15 10.43 6.29
CA VAL A 56 13.71 11.03 7.56
C VAL A 56 13.02 9.95 8.37
N ASP A 57 13.54 9.64 9.55
CA ASP A 57 13.06 8.53 10.38
C ASP A 57 11.84 8.95 11.21
N HIS A 58 10.74 9.28 10.52
CA HIS A 58 9.53 9.85 11.09
C HIS A 58 8.31 9.02 10.70
N PRO A 59 7.31 8.83 11.59
CA PRO A 59 6.07 8.12 11.27
C PRO A 59 5.12 8.91 10.35
N SER A 60 5.66 9.74 9.46
CA SER A 60 4.96 10.44 8.37
C SER A 60 5.63 10.23 7.01
N PHE A 61 6.71 9.44 6.99
CA PHE A 61 7.50 9.06 5.83
C PHE A 61 7.26 7.56 5.59
N GLY A 62 6.69 7.19 4.42
CA GLY A 62 6.23 5.83 4.15
C GLY A 62 7.33 4.77 4.24
N MET A 63 8.52 5.07 3.69
CA MET A 63 9.69 4.20 3.76
C MET A 63 10.23 4.03 5.19
N ALA A 64 10.08 5.03 6.06
CA ALA A 64 10.48 4.93 7.47
C ALA A 64 9.55 4.00 8.25
N ILE A 65 8.23 4.14 8.11
CA ILE A 65 7.27 3.18 8.69
C ILE A 65 7.60 1.76 8.25
N CYS A 66 7.84 1.55 6.96
CA CYS A 66 7.99 0.20 6.43
C CYS A 66 9.34 -0.43 6.77
N GLY A 67 10.41 0.36 6.86
CA GLY A 67 11.69 -0.11 7.36
C GLY A 67 11.65 -0.44 8.86
N ARG A 68 11.05 0.42 9.69
CA ARG A 68 10.84 0.13 11.12
C ARG A 68 9.89 -1.06 11.34
N MET A 69 8.89 -1.24 10.48
CA MET A 69 7.97 -2.37 10.54
C MET A 69 8.68 -3.70 10.26
N LEU A 70 9.56 -3.74 9.26
CA LEU A 70 10.40 -4.91 8.98
C LEU A 70 11.44 -5.17 10.07
N GLU A 71 12.06 -4.12 10.61
CA GLU A 71 12.98 -4.21 11.75
C GLU A 71 12.30 -4.77 13.00
N ALA A 72 11.05 -4.37 13.28
CA ALA A 72 10.25 -4.90 14.40
C ALA A 72 9.92 -6.40 14.24
N GLN A 73 9.90 -6.91 13.01
CA GLN A 73 9.78 -8.34 12.70
C GLN A 73 11.14 -9.08 12.80
N GLY A 74 12.24 -8.38 13.09
CA GLY A 74 13.58 -8.95 13.25
C GLY A 74 14.44 -8.98 12.00
N PHE A 75 14.06 -8.32 10.91
CA PHE A 75 14.86 -8.25 9.68
C PHE A 75 15.92 -7.13 9.75
N ARG A 76 17.09 -7.34 9.13
CA ARG A 76 18.10 -6.29 8.94
C ARG A 76 17.75 -5.50 7.69
N VAL A 77 17.41 -4.23 7.86
CA VAL A 77 16.87 -3.38 6.79
C VAL A 77 17.83 -2.23 6.50
N GLY A 78 18.33 -2.16 5.28
CA GLY A 78 19.12 -1.02 4.79
C GLY A 78 18.29 -0.07 3.94
N ILE A 79 18.70 1.19 3.82
CA ILE A 79 17.99 2.19 2.98
C ILE A 79 18.94 2.97 2.05
N ILE A 80 18.59 3.02 0.77
CA ILE A 80 19.25 3.79 -0.27
C ILE A 80 18.34 4.97 -0.63
N SER A 81 18.63 6.13 -0.04
CA SER A 81 17.93 7.39 -0.34
C SER A 81 18.52 8.09 -1.56
N GLN A 82 17.68 8.47 -2.51
CA GLN A 82 18.03 9.33 -3.66
C GLN A 82 19.31 8.89 -4.42
N PRO A 83 19.43 7.59 -4.81
CA PRO A 83 20.60 7.10 -5.53
C PRO A 83 20.77 7.79 -6.89
N ASP A 84 22.00 7.96 -7.34
CA ASP A 84 22.28 8.34 -8.72
C ASP A 84 21.84 7.20 -9.66
N TRP A 85 20.83 7.47 -10.46
CA TRP A 85 20.26 6.52 -11.42
C TRP A 85 20.99 6.49 -12.76
N ASN A 86 22.08 7.25 -12.94
CA ASN A 86 22.91 7.19 -14.14
C ASN A 86 23.78 5.92 -14.18
N SER A 87 24.14 5.38 -13.01
CA SER A 87 24.80 4.07 -12.85
C SER A 87 23.95 3.11 -12.00
N LYS A 88 24.44 1.87 -11.87
CA LYS A 88 23.94 0.88 -10.91
C LYS A 88 24.72 0.87 -9.59
N ASP A 89 25.88 1.54 -9.53
CA ASP A 89 26.84 1.40 -8.43
C ASP A 89 26.25 1.87 -7.08
N ASP A 90 25.48 2.96 -7.07
CA ASP A 90 24.73 3.44 -5.90
C ASP A 90 23.72 2.41 -5.36
N PHE A 91 23.16 1.56 -6.24
CA PHE A 91 22.24 0.48 -5.86
C PHE A 91 22.99 -0.75 -5.33
N MET A 92 24.30 -0.85 -5.60
CA MET A 92 25.18 -1.89 -5.08
C MET A 92 25.83 -1.53 -3.73
N ARG A 93 25.57 -0.33 -3.19
CA ARG A 93 26.21 0.17 -1.95
C ARG A 93 25.83 -0.57 -0.65
N LEU A 94 24.73 -1.35 -0.59
CA LEU A 94 24.20 -1.97 0.65
C LEU A 94 23.98 -3.52 0.73
N GLY A 95 24.09 -4.38 -0.27
CA GLY A 95 24.44 -4.24 -1.68
C GLY A 95 23.73 -5.34 -2.45
N LYS A 96 24.05 -6.63 -2.20
CA LYS A 96 23.07 -7.70 -2.43
C LYS A 96 22.28 -7.94 -1.14
N PRO A 97 20.94 -7.82 -1.14
CA PRO A 97 20.10 -8.21 -0.01
C PRO A 97 19.82 -9.72 -0.03
N ASN A 98 19.51 -10.29 1.13
CA ASN A 98 19.23 -11.74 1.24
C ASN A 98 17.83 -12.13 0.75
N LEU A 99 16.84 -11.24 0.84
CA LEU A 99 15.43 -11.51 0.51
C LEU A 99 14.95 -10.74 -0.73
N PHE A 100 14.89 -9.40 -0.68
CA PHE A 100 14.39 -8.57 -1.79
C PHE A 100 14.82 -7.09 -1.72
N PHE A 101 14.62 -6.37 -2.83
CA PHE A 101 14.60 -4.90 -2.87
C PHE A 101 13.16 -4.38 -2.84
N GLY A 102 12.85 -3.43 -1.95
CA GLY A 102 11.60 -2.67 -1.97
C GLY A 102 11.83 -1.30 -2.62
N VAL A 103 11.01 -0.89 -3.59
CA VAL A 103 11.31 0.26 -4.47
C VAL A 103 10.13 1.23 -4.59
N THR A 104 10.28 2.39 -3.93
CA THR A 104 9.29 3.48 -3.91
C THR A 104 9.82 4.75 -4.57
N ALA A 105 8.92 5.52 -5.19
CA ALA A 105 9.21 6.87 -5.65
C ALA A 105 9.35 7.89 -4.50
N GLY A 106 8.98 7.52 -3.26
CA GLY A 106 8.87 8.40 -2.09
C GLY A 106 7.41 8.65 -1.67
N ASN A 107 7.23 9.63 -0.79
CA ASN A 107 5.94 10.11 -0.26
C ASN A 107 5.11 10.90 -1.29
N MET A 108 5.69 11.22 -2.46
CA MET A 108 5.01 11.92 -3.54
C MET A 108 5.45 11.36 -4.89
N ASP A 109 4.51 11.35 -5.85
CA ASP A 109 4.76 10.96 -7.23
C ASP A 109 5.91 11.79 -7.84
N SER A 110 6.86 11.13 -8.49
CA SER A 110 8.08 11.77 -9.01
C SER A 110 7.81 12.87 -10.04
N MET A 111 6.76 12.72 -10.85
CA MET A 111 6.36 13.73 -11.83
C MET A 111 5.68 14.91 -11.14
N ILE A 112 4.81 14.66 -10.17
CA ILE A 112 4.14 15.70 -9.36
C ILE A 112 5.17 16.50 -8.55
N ASN A 113 6.27 15.89 -8.12
CA ASN A 113 7.36 16.60 -7.46
C ASN A 113 8.14 17.51 -8.42
N ARG A 114 8.57 16.96 -9.56
CA ARG A 114 9.42 17.69 -10.51
C ARG A 114 8.68 18.75 -11.33
N TYR A 115 7.37 18.60 -11.56
CA TYR A 115 6.60 19.47 -12.45
C TYR A 115 5.35 20.07 -11.80
N THR A 116 5.04 21.32 -12.12
CA THR A 116 3.75 21.96 -11.78
C THR A 116 2.62 21.38 -12.63
N ALA A 117 1.36 21.63 -12.23
CA ALA A 117 0.18 21.24 -13.03
C ALA A 117 0.24 21.78 -14.48
N ASP A 118 0.78 22.99 -14.67
CA ASP A 118 1.02 23.60 -16.00
C ASP A 118 2.22 23.01 -16.75
N ARG A 119 2.77 21.88 -16.30
CA ARG A 119 3.96 21.21 -16.86
C ARG A 119 5.25 22.05 -16.86
N LYS A 120 5.37 23.03 -15.96
CA LYS A 120 6.62 23.78 -15.74
C LYS A 120 7.53 23.04 -14.76
N LEU A 121 8.83 23.06 -15.02
CA LEU A 121 9.84 22.45 -14.15
C LEU A 121 9.94 23.23 -12.82
N ARG A 122 9.91 22.52 -11.69
CA ARG A 122 10.28 23.07 -10.38
C ARG A 122 11.80 23.11 -10.20
N HIS A 123 12.27 24.09 -9.45
CA HIS A 123 13.70 24.31 -9.18
C HIS A 123 14.05 23.91 -7.73
N ASP A 124 13.04 23.51 -6.97
CA ASP A 124 13.01 23.10 -5.58
C ASP A 124 12.41 21.69 -5.43
N ASP A 125 12.78 20.99 -4.35
CA ASP A 125 12.20 19.69 -3.97
C ASP A 125 12.17 19.58 -2.44
N ALA A 126 10.95 19.67 -1.88
CA ALA A 126 10.72 19.66 -0.43
C ALA A 126 11.18 18.38 0.28
N TYR A 127 11.30 17.26 -0.45
CA TYR A 127 11.73 15.96 0.08
C TYR A 127 13.23 15.69 -0.11
N THR A 128 13.98 16.64 -0.67
CA THR A 128 15.42 16.53 -0.89
C THR A 128 16.21 17.37 0.12
N ALA A 129 17.33 16.83 0.62
CA ALA A 129 18.26 17.56 1.48
C ALA A 129 18.85 18.79 0.78
N GLY A 130 18.68 19.97 1.39
CA GLY A 130 19.08 21.25 0.80
C GLY A 130 18.04 21.87 -0.15
N ASN A 131 16.84 21.29 -0.26
CA ASN A 131 15.76 21.73 -1.17
C ASN A 131 16.16 21.81 -2.66
N VAL A 132 17.14 21.00 -3.10
CA VAL A 132 17.64 21.00 -4.48
C VAL A 132 16.83 20.07 -5.38
N ALA A 133 16.30 20.61 -6.48
CA ALA A 133 15.63 19.80 -7.50
C ALA A 133 16.60 18.87 -8.26
N GLY A 134 16.04 17.87 -8.94
CA GLY A 134 16.81 16.99 -9.83
C GLY A 134 17.60 15.89 -9.11
N LYS A 135 17.25 15.54 -7.87
CA LYS A 135 17.76 14.36 -7.14
C LYS A 135 16.90 13.11 -7.30
N ARG A 136 15.87 13.15 -8.15
CA ARG A 136 14.98 12.03 -8.48
C ARG A 136 14.72 12.00 -10.00
N PRO A 137 14.70 10.81 -10.64
CA PRO A 137 14.33 10.70 -12.04
C PRO A 137 12.82 10.77 -12.24
N ASP A 138 12.42 11.10 -13.47
CA ASP A 138 11.03 10.99 -13.91
C ASP A 138 10.57 9.53 -13.86
N ARG A 139 9.40 9.30 -13.26
CA ARG A 139 8.86 7.97 -12.99
C ARG A 139 9.83 7.10 -12.18
N ALA A 140 10.22 7.59 -11.01
CA ALA A 140 11.33 7.05 -10.22
C ALA A 140 11.26 5.54 -9.98
N THR A 141 10.07 5.01 -9.64
CA THR A 141 9.85 3.57 -9.44
C THR A 141 10.32 2.74 -10.64
N LEU A 142 10.07 3.19 -11.88
CA LEU A 142 10.49 2.50 -13.10
C LEU A 142 12.01 2.45 -13.23
N VAL A 143 12.67 3.60 -13.05
CA VAL A 143 14.12 3.72 -13.23
C VAL A 143 14.87 2.96 -12.13
N TYR A 144 14.46 3.12 -10.88
CA TYR A 144 15.07 2.44 -9.74
C TYR A 144 14.91 0.92 -9.82
N THR A 145 13.76 0.41 -10.27
CA THR A 145 13.58 -1.04 -10.51
C THR A 145 14.58 -1.57 -11.53
N GLN A 146 14.76 -0.85 -12.65
CA GLN A 146 15.68 -1.27 -13.71
C GLN A 146 17.13 -1.30 -13.21
N ARG A 147 17.55 -0.32 -12.39
CA ARG A 147 18.88 -0.30 -11.77
C ARG A 147 19.07 -1.38 -10.70
N CYS A 148 18.05 -1.67 -9.88
CA CYS A 148 18.10 -2.81 -8.95
C CYS A 148 18.31 -4.13 -9.70
N LYS A 149 17.58 -4.36 -10.80
CA LYS A 149 17.73 -5.57 -11.63
C LYS A 149 19.01 -5.58 -12.49
N GLU A 150 19.65 -4.43 -12.70
CA GLU A 150 20.97 -4.33 -13.33
C GLU A 150 22.10 -4.65 -12.34
N ALA A 151 21.94 -4.23 -11.08
CA ALA A 151 22.81 -4.57 -9.97
C ALA A 151 22.75 -6.07 -9.64
N TRP A 152 21.55 -6.60 -9.42
CA TRP A 152 21.31 -8.01 -9.07
C TRP A 152 20.08 -8.55 -9.79
N LYS A 153 20.28 -9.49 -10.72
CA LYS A 153 19.21 -10.03 -11.60
C LYS A 153 18.35 -11.10 -10.92
N ASP A 154 18.93 -11.73 -9.92
CA ASP A 154 18.47 -12.90 -9.17
C ASP A 154 17.81 -12.53 -7.84
N VAL A 155 17.72 -11.23 -7.52
CA VAL A 155 17.03 -10.70 -6.35
C VAL A 155 15.63 -10.21 -6.75
N PRO A 156 14.55 -10.64 -6.07
CA PRO A 156 13.22 -10.09 -6.27
C PRO A 156 13.16 -8.58 -6.04
N VAL A 157 12.42 -7.88 -6.90
CA VAL A 157 12.09 -6.46 -6.70
C VAL A 157 10.59 -6.32 -6.49
N ILE A 158 10.23 -5.75 -5.35
CA ILE A 158 8.86 -5.43 -4.93
C ILE A 158 8.68 -3.91 -5.07
N LEU A 159 7.52 -3.49 -5.59
CA LEU A 159 7.18 -2.07 -5.77
C LEU A 159 6.13 -1.59 -4.79
N GLY A 160 6.28 -0.34 -4.38
CA GLY A 160 5.31 0.39 -3.61
C GLY A 160 5.43 1.90 -3.82
N GLY A 161 4.98 2.67 -2.83
CA GLY A 161 4.69 4.08 -3.01
C GLY A 161 3.31 4.34 -3.60
N ILE A 162 2.88 5.60 -3.50
CA ILE A 162 1.71 6.14 -4.22
C ILE A 162 1.85 5.89 -5.72
N GLU A 163 3.06 6.11 -6.25
CA GLU A 163 3.37 6.01 -7.67
C GLU A 163 3.15 4.59 -8.20
N ALA A 164 3.47 3.54 -7.43
CA ALA A 164 3.16 2.17 -7.83
C ALA A 164 1.67 1.86 -7.67
N SER A 165 1.09 2.20 -6.51
CA SER A 165 -0.30 1.90 -6.15
C SER A 165 -1.28 2.46 -7.17
N LEU A 166 -1.20 3.74 -7.53
CA LEU A 166 -2.12 4.36 -8.50
C LEU A 166 -1.90 3.87 -9.94
N ARG A 167 -0.73 3.28 -10.24
CA ARG A 167 -0.36 2.79 -11.57
C ARG A 167 -0.41 1.26 -11.69
N ARG A 168 -1.11 0.58 -10.75
CA ARG A 168 -1.26 -0.89 -10.70
C ARG A 168 -2.01 -1.50 -11.90
N THR A 169 -2.95 -0.77 -12.50
CA THR A 169 -3.65 -1.13 -13.75
C THR A 169 -3.18 -0.27 -14.92
N ALA A 170 -3.78 -0.48 -16.11
CA ALA A 170 -3.81 0.56 -17.14
C ALA A 170 -4.36 1.87 -16.54
N HIS A 171 -3.67 2.98 -16.76
CA HIS A 171 -3.96 4.28 -16.15
C HIS A 171 -3.71 5.41 -17.17
N TYR A 172 -4.46 6.50 -17.04
CA TYR A 172 -4.22 7.71 -17.82
C TYR A 172 -3.06 8.51 -17.21
N ASP A 173 -2.03 8.78 -18.01
CA ASP A 173 -0.88 9.61 -17.64
C ASP A 173 -1.08 11.02 -18.18
N TYR A 174 -1.37 11.97 -17.26
CA TYR A 174 -1.60 13.38 -17.60
C TYR A 174 -0.41 14.04 -18.31
N TRP A 175 0.82 13.58 -18.06
CA TRP A 175 2.05 14.18 -18.57
C TRP A 175 2.25 13.92 -20.07
N SER A 176 1.99 12.68 -20.51
CA SER A 176 2.08 12.27 -21.92
C SER A 176 0.71 12.17 -22.63
N ASP A 177 -0.38 12.60 -21.99
CA ASP A 177 -1.75 12.62 -22.52
C ASP A 177 -2.15 11.28 -23.17
N THR A 178 -1.86 10.18 -22.46
CA THR A 178 -2.07 8.83 -23.00
C THR A 178 -2.36 7.82 -21.92
N VAL A 179 -3.11 6.77 -22.27
CA VAL A 179 -3.27 5.61 -21.40
C VAL A 179 -2.00 4.76 -21.48
N ARG A 180 -1.35 4.58 -20.33
CA ARG A 180 -0.17 3.73 -20.14
C ARG A 180 -0.56 2.36 -19.61
N ARG A 181 0.37 1.42 -19.78
CA ARG A 181 0.31 0.10 -19.14
C ARG A 181 0.54 0.25 -17.64
N SER A 182 0.30 -0.82 -16.88
CA SER A 182 0.69 -0.84 -15.47
C SER A 182 2.20 -0.66 -15.32
N VAL A 183 2.58 0.01 -14.24
CA VAL A 183 3.99 0.15 -13.83
C VAL A 183 4.68 -1.21 -13.67
N LEU A 184 3.96 -2.26 -13.25
CA LEU A 184 4.51 -3.61 -13.10
C LEU A 184 4.97 -4.21 -14.45
N VAL A 185 4.25 -3.89 -15.53
CA VAL A 185 4.58 -4.34 -16.90
C VAL A 185 5.78 -3.58 -17.46
N ASP A 186 5.80 -2.25 -17.31
CA ASP A 186 6.86 -1.39 -17.85
C ASP A 186 8.19 -1.54 -17.05
N SER A 187 8.12 -1.79 -15.74
CA SER A 187 9.29 -1.93 -14.84
C SER A 187 9.89 -3.32 -14.81
N LYS A 188 9.09 -4.36 -15.10
CA LYS A 188 9.43 -5.78 -14.93
C LYS A 188 9.80 -6.16 -13.49
N ALA A 189 9.27 -5.45 -12.50
CA ALA A 189 9.30 -5.91 -11.12
C ALA A 189 8.53 -7.24 -10.95
N ASP A 190 8.78 -7.94 -9.84
CA ASP A 190 8.26 -9.29 -9.62
C ASP A 190 6.90 -9.24 -8.90
N MET A 191 6.72 -8.24 -8.02
CA MET A 191 5.49 -7.98 -7.29
C MET A 191 5.29 -6.47 -7.10
N LEU A 192 4.03 -6.04 -6.96
CA LEU A 192 3.65 -4.69 -6.56
C LEU A 192 2.72 -4.77 -5.36
N MET A 193 3.06 -4.09 -4.27
CA MET A 193 2.18 -3.86 -3.12
C MET A 193 1.45 -2.54 -3.31
N PHE A 194 0.13 -2.54 -3.16
CA PHE A 194 -0.68 -1.33 -3.30
C PHE A 194 -1.40 -0.96 -2.00
N GLY A 195 -1.50 0.34 -1.75
CA GLY A 195 -2.20 0.89 -0.59
C GLY A 195 -1.45 0.70 0.75
N ASN A 196 -2.22 0.57 1.83
CA ASN A 196 -1.70 0.25 3.17
C ASN A 196 -1.02 -1.13 3.16
N GLY A 197 0.31 -1.14 3.15
CA GLY A 197 1.09 -2.32 2.81
C GLY A 197 1.75 -3.04 3.99
N GLU A 198 1.49 -2.64 5.24
CA GLU A 198 2.16 -3.23 6.41
C GLU A 198 1.90 -4.74 6.51
N ARG A 199 0.66 -5.19 6.30
CA ARG A 199 0.32 -6.63 6.27
C ARG A 199 1.03 -7.40 5.14
N PRO A 200 0.86 -7.06 3.85
CA PRO A 200 1.53 -7.81 2.77
C PRO A 200 3.05 -7.74 2.88
N LEU A 201 3.62 -6.63 3.36
CA LEU A 201 5.05 -6.50 3.54
C LEU A 201 5.59 -7.53 4.54
N VAL A 202 4.96 -7.63 5.71
CA VAL A 202 5.33 -8.60 6.74
C VAL A 202 5.11 -10.04 6.25
N GLU A 203 3.97 -10.32 5.63
CA GLU A 203 3.64 -11.65 5.13
C GLU A 203 4.60 -12.13 4.03
N VAL A 204 4.90 -11.28 3.03
CA VAL A 204 5.84 -11.61 1.95
C VAL A 204 7.27 -11.74 2.50
N ALA A 205 7.71 -10.85 3.39
CA ALA A 205 9.04 -10.93 3.99
C ALA A 205 9.24 -12.25 4.76
N HIS A 206 8.27 -12.67 5.58
CA HIS A 206 8.33 -13.94 6.30
C HIS A 206 8.27 -15.15 5.38
N ARG A 207 7.43 -15.14 4.33
CA ARG A 207 7.35 -16.26 3.37
C ARG A 207 8.64 -16.42 2.56
N LEU A 208 9.24 -15.32 2.10
CA LEU A 208 10.57 -15.33 1.47
C LEU A 208 11.65 -15.83 2.45
N ALA A 209 11.60 -15.41 3.72
CA ALA A 209 12.53 -15.84 4.77
C ALA A 209 12.38 -17.33 5.14
N MET A 210 11.19 -17.92 4.95
CA MET A 210 10.92 -19.36 5.09
C MET A 210 11.33 -20.17 3.84
N GLY A 211 11.83 -19.51 2.79
CA GLY A 211 12.35 -20.15 1.58
C GLY A 211 11.33 -20.33 0.44
N GLU A 212 10.14 -19.74 0.54
CA GLU A 212 9.26 -19.62 -0.65
C GLU A 212 9.88 -18.66 -1.66
N THR A 213 9.74 -18.95 -2.96
CA THR A 213 10.17 -18.03 -4.02
C THR A 213 9.08 -17.01 -4.32
N ILE A 214 9.47 -15.82 -4.79
CA ILE A 214 8.49 -14.75 -5.13
C ILE A 214 7.42 -15.22 -6.15
N ASP A 215 7.77 -16.13 -7.05
CA ASP A 215 6.85 -16.74 -8.03
C ASP A 215 5.78 -17.66 -7.41
N GLN A 216 5.98 -18.13 -6.17
CA GLN A 216 5.03 -18.98 -5.43
C GLN A 216 4.02 -18.16 -4.63
N ILE A 217 4.42 -16.96 -4.19
CA ILE A 217 3.63 -16.06 -3.36
C ILE A 217 2.63 -15.30 -4.24
N ARG A 218 1.41 -15.84 -4.39
CA ARG A 218 0.40 -15.34 -5.35
C ARG A 218 -0.95 -14.93 -4.75
N ASP A 219 -1.14 -15.21 -3.48
CA ASP A 219 -2.42 -15.16 -2.76
C ASP A 219 -2.48 -14.03 -1.71
N VAL A 220 -1.35 -13.39 -1.44
CA VAL A 220 -1.24 -12.28 -0.47
C VAL A 220 -2.11 -11.09 -0.89
N ARG A 221 -2.96 -10.60 0.00
CA ARG A 221 -3.85 -9.45 -0.24
C ARG A 221 -3.06 -8.14 -0.41
N ASN A 222 -3.63 -7.13 -1.07
CA ASN A 222 -2.90 -5.89 -1.47
C ASN A 222 -1.70 -6.11 -2.42
N THR A 223 -1.53 -7.29 -3.04
CA THR A 223 -0.46 -7.53 -4.04
C THR A 223 -0.99 -7.59 -5.47
N ALA A 224 -0.15 -7.21 -6.43
CA ALA A 224 -0.34 -7.43 -7.85
C ALA A 224 0.88 -8.12 -8.46
N ILE A 225 0.65 -9.10 -9.33
CA ILE A 225 1.66 -9.96 -9.95
C ILE A 225 1.38 -10.17 -11.45
N MET A 226 2.41 -10.57 -12.19
CA MET A 226 2.29 -10.92 -13.61
C MET A 226 2.00 -12.42 -13.78
N VAL A 227 0.88 -12.76 -14.44
CA VAL A 227 0.48 -14.15 -14.71
C VAL A 227 0.25 -14.39 -16.22
N LYS A 228 0.32 -15.65 -16.64
CA LYS A 228 0.00 -16.07 -18.02
C LYS A 228 -1.49 -16.41 -18.19
N GLU A 229 -2.12 -16.89 -17.12
CA GLU A 229 -3.49 -17.39 -17.05
C GLU A 229 -4.07 -17.10 -15.65
N ALA A 230 -5.36 -17.34 -15.45
CA ALA A 230 -6.00 -17.13 -14.15
C ALA A 230 -5.47 -18.13 -13.10
N LEU A 231 -5.45 -17.73 -11.82
CA LEU A 231 -4.97 -18.62 -10.77
C LEU A 231 -5.88 -19.87 -10.62
N PRO A 232 -5.32 -21.07 -10.38
CA PRO A 232 -6.11 -22.28 -10.21
C PRO A 232 -7.18 -22.16 -9.11
N GLY A 233 -8.38 -22.65 -9.38
CA GLY A 233 -9.50 -22.62 -8.43
C GLY A 233 -10.26 -21.28 -8.35
N TRP A 234 -9.90 -20.29 -9.16
CA TRP A 234 -10.63 -19.02 -9.27
C TRP A 234 -11.62 -19.02 -10.44
N SER A 235 -12.81 -18.45 -10.22
CA SER A 235 -13.87 -18.30 -11.23
C SER A 235 -13.88 -16.90 -11.83
N GLY A 236 -13.97 -16.78 -13.16
CA GLY A 236 -13.95 -15.49 -13.84
C GLY A 236 -15.34 -14.91 -14.09
N VAL A 237 -15.53 -13.63 -13.72
CA VAL A 237 -16.65 -12.79 -14.16
C VAL A 237 -16.14 -11.88 -15.27
N ASP A 238 -16.71 -12.01 -16.48
CA ASP A 238 -16.37 -11.15 -17.61
C ASP A 238 -16.99 -9.76 -17.45
N SER A 239 -16.16 -8.72 -17.33
CA SER A 239 -16.58 -7.31 -17.40
C SER A 239 -15.81 -6.55 -18.49
N THR A 240 -15.40 -7.26 -19.55
CA THR A 240 -14.75 -6.68 -20.74
C THR A 240 -15.70 -5.90 -21.65
N ARG A 241 -16.99 -5.88 -21.33
CA ARG A 241 -18.08 -5.19 -22.03
C ARG A 241 -18.80 -4.27 -21.06
N LEU A 242 -19.41 -3.22 -21.58
CA LEU A 242 -20.27 -2.32 -20.79
C LEU A 242 -21.53 -3.03 -20.34
N ASP A 243 -21.95 -2.76 -19.10
CA ASP A 243 -23.23 -3.25 -18.57
C ASP A 243 -24.38 -2.65 -19.39
N THR A 244 -25.13 -3.48 -20.12
CA THR A 244 -26.42 -3.06 -20.68
C THR A 244 -27.43 -2.97 -19.53
N PRO A 245 -28.19 -1.87 -19.37
CA PRO A 245 -29.22 -1.76 -18.35
C PRO A 245 -30.19 -2.93 -18.40
N GLY A 246 -30.13 -3.79 -17.37
CA GLY A 246 -30.99 -4.95 -17.24
C GLY A 246 -32.41 -4.57 -16.81
N LYS A 247 -33.29 -5.57 -16.74
CA LYS A 247 -34.57 -5.42 -16.06
C LYS A 247 -34.29 -5.12 -14.58
N ILE A 248 -34.68 -3.93 -14.12
CA ILE A 248 -34.64 -3.60 -12.70
C ILE A 248 -35.72 -4.45 -12.02
N ASP A 249 -35.33 -5.34 -11.12
CA ASP A 249 -36.29 -6.06 -10.29
C ASP A 249 -37.06 -5.04 -9.43
N PRO A 250 -38.40 -5.11 -9.38
CA PRO A 250 -39.19 -4.16 -8.61
C PRO A 250 -38.77 -4.24 -7.15
N ILE A 251 -38.34 -3.11 -6.58
CA ILE A 251 -37.95 -3.00 -5.18
C ILE A 251 -39.16 -3.45 -4.35
N PRO A 252 -39.06 -4.54 -3.55
CA PRO A 252 -40.16 -5.00 -2.73
C PRO A 252 -40.59 -3.85 -1.81
N HIS A 253 -41.88 -3.49 -1.85
CA HIS A 253 -42.36 -2.37 -1.05
C HIS A 253 -42.11 -2.70 0.44
N PRO A 254 -41.44 -1.83 1.22
CA PRO A 254 -41.06 -2.13 2.60
C PRO A 254 -42.28 -2.34 3.52
N TYR A 255 -43.45 -1.90 3.07
CA TYR A 255 -44.77 -2.15 3.66
C TYR A 255 -45.58 -2.98 2.65
N GLY A 256 -45.21 -4.24 2.43
CA GLY A 256 -45.71 -5.07 1.32
C GLY A 256 -47.24 -5.14 1.22
N GLU A 257 -47.75 -5.35 0.00
CA GLU A 257 -49.20 -5.40 -0.26
C GLU A 257 -49.92 -6.52 0.51
N ASP A 258 -49.19 -7.58 0.88
CA ASP A 258 -49.64 -8.68 1.77
C ASP A 258 -49.44 -8.38 3.28
N LEU A 259 -49.63 -7.13 3.72
CA LEU A 259 -49.66 -6.81 5.15
C LEU A 259 -50.91 -7.42 5.81
N PRO A 260 -50.79 -8.22 6.90
CA PRO A 260 -51.91 -8.85 7.60
C PRO A 260 -52.80 -7.86 8.38
N CYS A 261 -52.70 -6.57 8.07
CA CYS A 261 -53.41 -5.45 8.68
C CYS A 261 -54.45 -4.81 7.74
N ALA A 262 -54.46 -5.18 6.45
CA ALA A 262 -55.43 -4.66 5.48
C ALA A 262 -56.83 -5.29 5.66
N ASP A 263 -56.86 -6.59 5.94
CA ASP A 263 -58.07 -7.34 6.30
C ASP A 263 -58.03 -7.70 7.79
N ASN A 264 -59.06 -7.31 8.56
CA ASN A 264 -59.26 -7.71 9.97
C ASN A 264 -59.64 -9.21 10.11
N LYS A 265 -58.85 -10.11 9.51
CA LYS A 265 -59.00 -11.57 9.63
C LYS A 265 -57.94 -12.09 10.61
N PRO A 266 -58.31 -12.83 11.66
CA PRO A 266 -57.34 -13.41 12.58
C PRO A 266 -56.51 -14.46 11.84
N VAL A 267 -55.25 -14.13 11.52
CA VAL A 267 -54.28 -15.08 10.99
C VAL A 267 -53.92 -16.06 12.10
N ALA A 268 -54.52 -17.25 12.08
CA ALA A 268 -54.16 -18.31 13.00
C ALA A 268 -52.64 -18.59 12.90
N PRO A 269 -51.91 -18.70 14.03
CA PRO A 269 -50.48 -18.95 13.98
C PRO A 269 -50.23 -20.29 13.28
N LYS A 270 -49.57 -20.24 12.12
CA LYS A 270 -49.15 -21.45 11.41
C LYS A 270 -48.31 -22.28 12.38
N LYS A 271 -48.79 -23.49 12.72
CA LYS A 271 -48.00 -24.47 13.48
C LYS A 271 -46.66 -24.64 12.77
N GLN A 272 -45.59 -24.13 13.38
CA GLN A 272 -44.23 -24.42 12.93
C GLN A 272 -43.94 -25.85 13.33
N GLU A 273 -44.14 -26.77 12.39
CA GLU A 273 -43.57 -28.11 12.50
C GLU A 273 -42.05 -27.98 12.63
N ALA A 274 -41.48 -28.69 13.61
CA ALA A 274 -40.06 -28.64 13.91
C ALA A 274 -39.26 -29.27 12.76
N LYS A 275 -38.89 -28.44 11.78
CA LYS A 275 -37.97 -28.84 10.71
C LYS A 275 -36.60 -29.09 11.32
N SER A 276 -36.03 -30.26 11.02
CA SER A 276 -34.63 -30.53 11.33
C SER A 276 -33.76 -29.44 10.70
N ILE A 277 -33.02 -28.71 11.54
CA ILE A 277 -32.07 -27.71 11.06
C ILE A 277 -30.85 -28.47 10.56
N THR A 278 -30.87 -28.84 9.28
CA THR A 278 -29.67 -29.32 8.60
C THR A 278 -28.68 -28.16 8.54
N VAL A 279 -27.70 -28.16 9.44
CA VAL A 279 -26.58 -27.22 9.43
C VAL A 279 -25.76 -27.50 8.17
N GLN A 280 -26.10 -26.83 7.08
CA GLN A 280 -25.25 -26.82 5.89
C GLN A 280 -24.02 -25.97 6.18
N PRO A 281 -22.85 -26.32 5.61
CA PRO A 281 -21.71 -25.41 5.62
C PRO A 281 -22.15 -24.06 5.01
N PRO A 282 -21.64 -22.93 5.52
CA PRO A 282 -21.95 -21.63 4.94
C PRO A 282 -21.61 -21.66 3.44
N ARG A 283 -22.53 -21.16 2.61
CA ARG A 283 -22.26 -21.04 1.16
C ARG A 283 -20.98 -20.23 0.98
N PRO A 284 -20.00 -20.70 0.17
CA PRO A 284 -18.76 -19.96 -0.06
C PRO A 284 -19.12 -18.56 -0.55
N LYS A 285 -18.51 -17.52 0.01
CA LYS A 285 -18.92 -16.16 -0.33
C LYS A 285 -18.58 -15.93 -1.80
N PRO A 286 -19.53 -15.47 -2.65
CA PRO A 286 -19.31 -15.39 -4.10
C PRO A 286 -18.14 -14.52 -4.59
N TRP A 287 -17.46 -13.82 -3.69
CA TRP A 287 -16.30 -12.97 -3.96
C TRP A 287 -14.95 -13.58 -3.53
N GLU A 288 -14.91 -14.61 -2.68
CA GLU A 288 -13.65 -15.14 -2.10
C GLU A 288 -12.75 -15.88 -3.09
N LYS A 289 -13.33 -16.50 -4.13
CA LYS A 289 -12.60 -17.18 -5.22
C LYS A 289 -13.11 -16.78 -6.60
N THR A 290 -13.48 -15.52 -6.73
CA THR A 290 -14.00 -14.94 -7.98
C THR A 290 -13.14 -13.75 -8.37
N TYR A 291 -12.72 -13.69 -9.63
CA TYR A 291 -12.02 -12.55 -10.20
C TYR A 291 -12.88 -11.84 -11.23
N VAL A 292 -12.67 -10.53 -11.39
CA VAL A 292 -13.30 -9.73 -12.44
C VAL A 292 -12.28 -9.50 -13.56
N LEU A 293 -12.63 -9.94 -14.77
CA LEU A 293 -11.82 -9.70 -15.97
C LEU A 293 -12.10 -8.29 -16.49
N LEU A 294 -11.13 -7.40 -16.30
CA LEU A 294 -11.17 -6.02 -16.80
C LEU A 294 -10.94 -5.97 -18.32
N PRO A 295 -11.48 -4.96 -19.02
CA PRO A 295 -11.13 -4.68 -20.41
C PRO A 295 -9.60 -4.56 -20.59
N SER A 296 -9.07 -5.15 -21.67
CA SER A 296 -7.62 -5.18 -21.91
C SER A 296 -7.04 -3.78 -22.14
N PHE A 297 -5.76 -3.61 -21.84
CA PHE A 297 -5.03 -2.35 -22.06
C PHE A 297 -5.23 -1.79 -23.47
N GLU A 298 -5.20 -2.65 -24.50
CA GLU A 298 -5.33 -2.26 -25.90
C GLU A 298 -6.72 -1.66 -26.20
N LYS A 299 -7.79 -2.25 -25.63
CA LYS A 299 -9.16 -1.71 -25.74
C LYS A 299 -9.30 -0.40 -24.95
N VAL A 300 -8.81 -0.39 -23.72
CA VAL A 300 -8.88 0.75 -22.78
C VAL A 300 -8.10 1.96 -23.30
N LYS A 301 -7.03 1.75 -24.05
CA LYS A 301 -6.28 2.81 -24.74
C LYS A 301 -7.05 3.41 -25.93
N GLY A 302 -7.86 2.61 -26.62
CA GLY A 302 -8.64 3.05 -27.78
C GLY A 302 -10.00 3.67 -27.45
N ASP A 303 -10.60 3.31 -26.31
CA ASP A 303 -11.97 3.67 -25.95
C ASP A 303 -12.05 4.28 -24.53
N LYS A 304 -12.44 5.56 -24.49
CA LYS A 304 -12.61 6.35 -23.25
C LYS A 304 -13.74 5.83 -22.36
N VAL A 305 -14.78 5.21 -22.93
CA VAL A 305 -15.90 4.64 -22.18
C VAL A 305 -15.47 3.33 -21.50
N LEU A 306 -14.69 2.49 -22.19
CA LEU A 306 -14.09 1.31 -21.58
C LEU A 306 -13.03 1.66 -20.51
N TYR A 307 -12.31 2.78 -20.66
CA TYR A 307 -11.46 3.31 -19.58
C TYR A 307 -12.28 3.70 -18.34
N ALA A 308 -13.36 4.47 -18.52
CA ALA A 308 -14.24 4.86 -17.42
C ALA A 308 -14.89 3.64 -16.73
N HIS A 309 -15.27 2.62 -17.50
CA HIS A 309 -15.81 1.35 -16.98
C HIS A 309 -14.76 0.58 -16.16
N ALA A 310 -13.54 0.41 -16.69
CA ALA A 310 -12.45 -0.24 -15.97
C ALA A 310 -12.10 0.48 -14.66
N SER A 311 -12.05 1.83 -14.68
CA SER A 311 -11.85 2.64 -13.47
C SER A 311 -12.98 2.48 -12.46
N ARG A 312 -14.24 2.48 -12.91
CA ARG A 312 -15.42 2.23 -12.06
C ARG A 312 -15.33 0.88 -11.33
N ILE A 313 -14.95 -0.19 -12.04
CA ILE A 313 -14.77 -1.52 -11.43
C ILE A 313 -13.67 -1.48 -10.36
N LEU A 314 -12.50 -0.91 -10.69
CA LEU A 314 -11.38 -0.77 -9.77
C LEU A 314 -11.79 -0.06 -8.46
N HIS A 315 -12.58 1.01 -8.57
CA HIS A 315 -13.10 1.77 -7.43
C HIS A 315 -14.18 1.01 -6.62
N HIS A 316 -14.94 0.09 -7.23
CA HIS A 316 -15.89 -0.78 -6.53
C HIS A 316 -15.19 -1.89 -5.76
N GLU A 317 -14.22 -2.55 -6.39
CA GLU A 317 -13.43 -3.65 -5.80
C GLU A 317 -12.33 -3.16 -4.84
N THR A 318 -12.47 -1.94 -4.29
CA THR A 318 -11.59 -1.36 -3.27
C THR A 318 -12.01 -1.73 -1.83
N ASN A 319 -13.21 -2.26 -1.59
CA ASN A 319 -13.69 -2.59 -0.23
C ASN A 319 -13.19 -3.98 0.24
N PRO A 320 -12.29 -4.09 1.25
CA PRO A 320 -11.68 -5.35 1.66
C PRO A 320 -12.66 -6.48 2.01
N GLY A 321 -13.86 -6.15 2.51
CA GLY A 321 -14.84 -7.16 2.95
C GLY A 321 -15.56 -7.91 1.82
N CYS A 322 -15.67 -7.31 0.63
CA CYS A 322 -16.42 -7.87 -0.51
C CYS A 322 -15.67 -7.81 -1.85
N ALA A 323 -14.48 -7.20 -1.87
CA ALA A 323 -13.66 -7.08 -3.07
C ALA A 323 -13.22 -8.44 -3.63
N ARG A 324 -13.25 -8.50 -4.96
CA ARG A 324 -12.78 -9.62 -5.79
C ARG A 324 -11.35 -9.36 -6.26
N ALA A 325 -10.68 -10.41 -6.72
CA ALA A 325 -9.44 -10.22 -7.47
C ALA A 325 -9.75 -9.53 -8.82
N LEU A 326 -8.81 -8.74 -9.34
CA LEU A 326 -8.92 -8.14 -10.68
C LEU A 326 -7.90 -8.78 -11.61
N MET A 327 -8.31 -9.01 -12.86
CA MET A 327 -7.43 -9.53 -13.90
C MET A 327 -7.50 -8.63 -15.13
N GLN A 328 -6.37 -8.09 -15.60
CA GLN A 328 -6.32 -7.25 -16.79
C GLN A 328 -5.29 -7.75 -17.79
N LYS A 329 -5.67 -7.91 -19.06
CA LYS A 329 -4.75 -8.29 -20.14
C LYS A 329 -3.88 -7.10 -20.59
N HIS A 330 -2.57 -7.32 -20.71
CA HIS A 330 -1.57 -6.38 -21.22
C HIS A 330 -0.66 -7.16 -22.20
N GLY A 331 -0.92 -7.05 -23.51
CA GLY A 331 -0.29 -7.91 -24.52
C GLY A 331 -0.55 -9.39 -24.26
N GLU A 332 0.50 -10.22 -24.27
CA GLU A 332 0.39 -11.68 -24.08
C GLU A 332 0.31 -12.15 -22.62
N ARG A 333 0.32 -11.24 -21.65
CA ARG A 333 0.23 -11.57 -20.22
C ARG A 333 -0.93 -10.84 -19.56
N TYR A 334 -1.24 -11.26 -18.34
CA TYR A 334 -2.22 -10.62 -17.49
C TYR A 334 -1.55 -10.09 -16.23
N ILE A 335 -2.11 -9.00 -15.73
CA ILE A 335 -1.89 -8.54 -14.36
C ILE A 335 -2.98 -9.18 -13.52
N TRP A 336 -2.58 -9.86 -12.46
CA TRP A 336 -3.47 -10.34 -11.42
C TRP A 336 -3.30 -9.42 -10.21
N ILE A 337 -4.40 -8.90 -9.68
CA ILE A 337 -4.44 -8.03 -8.51
C ILE A 337 -5.28 -8.74 -7.46
N ASN A 338 -4.68 -9.10 -6.34
CA ASN A 338 -5.37 -9.72 -5.22
C ASN A 338 -6.30 -8.73 -4.52
N PRO A 339 -7.36 -9.21 -3.82
CA PRO A 339 -8.26 -8.35 -3.07
C PRO A 339 -7.51 -7.45 -2.07
N PRO A 340 -8.00 -6.25 -1.74
CA PRO A 340 -7.34 -5.37 -0.80
C PRO A 340 -7.18 -6.00 0.60
N ALA A 341 -6.08 -5.71 1.29
CA ALA A 341 -5.81 -6.25 2.63
C ALA A 341 -6.84 -5.77 3.66
N ILE A 342 -7.04 -6.56 4.71
CA ILE A 342 -7.89 -6.16 5.83
C ILE A 342 -7.20 -5.02 6.58
N PRO A 343 -7.88 -3.90 6.89
CA PRO A 343 -7.30 -2.79 7.63
C PRO A 343 -6.67 -3.25 8.97
N LEU A 344 -5.64 -2.55 9.45
CA LEU A 344 -5.15 -2.76 10.82
C LEU A 344 -6.24 -2.41 11.86
N SER A 345 -6.28 -3.14 12.98
CA SER A 345 -7.02 -2.74 14.16
C SER A 345 -6.42 -1.46 14.79
N THR A 346 -7.12 -0.84 15.74
CA THR A 346 -6.57 0.29 16.51
C THR A 346 -5.31 -0.12 17.27
N GLU A 347 -5.29 -1.30 17.89
CA GLU A 347 -4.15 -1.83 18.65
C GLU A 347 -2.92 -2.08 17.74
N GLU A 348 -3.14 -2.65 16.55
CA GLU A 348 -2.08 -2.84 15.55
C GLU A 348 -1.58 -1.50 15.00
N MET A 349 -2.48 -0.53 14.75
CA MET A 349 -2.10 0.81 14.30
C MET A 349 -1.28 1.53 15.36
N ASP A 350 -1.72 1.51 16.62
CA ASP A 350 -0.98 2.08 17.74
C ASP A 350 0.42 1.46 17.88
N SER A 351 0.52 0.14 17.72
CA SER A 351 1.81 -0.58 17.72
C SER A 351 2.74 -0.13 16.59
N VAL A 352 2.22 0.17 15.39
CA VAL A 352 3.01 0.67 14.25
C VAL A 352 3.49 2.11 14.46
N PHE A 353 2.68 2.97 15.10
CA PHE A 353 3.08 4.35 15.42
C PHE A 353 3.97 4.43 16.67
N ALA A 354 3.93 3.44 17.56
CA ALA A 354 4.79 3.32 18.74
C ALA A 354 6.19 2.70 18.47
N LEU A 355 6.51 2.35 17.22
CA LEU A 355 7.85 1.89 16.83
C LEU A 355 8.93 2.95 17.11
N PRO A 356 10.22 2.58 17.27
CA PRO A 356 11.26 3.46 17.80
C PRO A 356 11.80 4.51 16.80
N TYR A 357 10.93 5.32 16.22
CA TYR A 357 11.28 6.43 15.33
C TYR A 357 12.10 7.51 16.05
N LYS A 358 13.17 7.99 15.41
CA LYS A 358 13.97 9.13 15.90
C LYS A 358 13.31 10.48 15.62
N ARG A 359 12.34 10.54 14.71
CA ARG A 359 11.63 11.74 14.25
C ARG A 359 12.53 12.87 13.75
N VAL A 360 13.72 12.53 13.23
CA VAL A 360 14.69 13.46 12.65
C VAL A 360 15.25 12.91 11.33
N PRO A 361 15.82 13.76 10.45
CA PRO A 361 16.57 13.32 9.28
C PRO A 361 17.78 12.45 9.64
N HIS A 362 18.23 11.62 8.70
CA HIS A 362 19.46 10.86 8.87
C HIS A 362 20.68 11.77 9.13
N PRO A 363 21.59 11.45 10.08
CA PRO A 363 22.73 12.31 10.43
C PRO A 363 23.67 12.64 9.26
N SER A 364 23.70 11.81 8.21
CA SER A 364 24.51 12.05 6.99
C SER A 364 24.17 13.34 6.24
N TYR A 365 23.01 13.96 6.50
CA TYR A 365 22.63 15.22 5.87
C TYR A 365 23.18 16.46 6.61
N GLY A 366 23.68 16.32 7.84
CA GLY A 366 24.14 17.44 8.66
C GLY A 366 23.06 18.51 8.83
N ASP A 367 23.43 19.77 8.67
CA ASP A 367 22.52 20.93 8.77
C ASP A 367 21.68 21.18 7.49
N ALA A 368 21.63 20.24 6.54
CA ALA A 368 20.90 20.42 5.29
C ALA A 368 19.38 20.50 5.51
N ARG A 369 18.79 21.65 5.15
CA ARG A 369 17.35 21.91 5.25
C ARG A 369 16.52 20.95 4.39
N ILE A 370 15.58 20.23 4.99
CA ILE A 370 14.56 19.42 4.30
C ILE A 370 13.18 20.03 4.59
N PRO A 371 12.58 20.81 3.65
CA PRO A 371 11.33 21.53 3.92
C PRO A 371 10.15 20.64 4.33
N ALA A 372 10.03 19.43 3.77
CA ALA A 372 8.99 18.48 4.16
C ALA A 372 9.09 18.05 5.64
N TYR A 373 10.32 17.87 6.15
CA TYR A 373 10.54 17.56 7.56
C TYR A 373 10.19 18.74 8.48
N GLU A 374 10.58 19.96 8.12
CA GLU A 374 10.27 21.16 8.92
C GLU A 374 8.78 21.38 9.15
N MET A 375 7.95 21.08 8.13
CA MET A 375 6.49 21.21 8.23
C MET A 375 5.86 20.17 9.17
N ILE A 376 6.45 18.97 9.28
CA ILE A 376 5.79 17.81 9.91
C ILE A 376 6.43 17.36 11.22
N ARG A 377 7.59 17.90 11.61
CA ARG A 377 8.35 17.50 12.81
C ARG A 377 7.52 17.43 14.10
N PHE A 378 6.51 18.31 14.23
CA PHE A 378 5.56 18.37 15.35
C PHE A 378 4.12 18.02 14.94
N SER A 379 3.92 17.36 13.81
CA SER A 379 2.62 16.80 13.40
C SER A 379 2.44 15.40 13.97
N ILE A 380 1.20 15.07 14.35
CA ILE A 380 0.82 13.74 14.84
C ILE A 380 -0.31 13.23 13.97
N ASN A 381 -0.18 12.00 13.48
CA ASN A 381 -1.20 11.39 12.63
C ASN A 381 -2.20 10.60 13.48
N ILE A 382 -3.47 11.02 13.54
CA ILE A 382 -4.49 10.46 14.44
C ILE A 382 -5.37 9.38 13.77
N MET A 383 -5.54 9.42 12.45
CA MET A 383 -6.35 8.48 11.69
C MET A 383 -5.90 8.38 10.22
N ARG A 384 -6.36 7.36 9.50
CA ARG A 384 -6.16 7.20 8.04
C ARG A 384 -7.39 6.62 7.35
N GLY A 385 -7.43 6.67 6.02
CA GLY A 385 -8.53 6.16 5.19
C GLY A 385 -9.65 7.18 5.02
N CYS A 386 -10.27 7.22 3.84
CA CYS A 386 -11.24 8.27 3.47
C CYS A 386 -12.60 7.70 3.06
N PHE A 387 -13.60 7.85 3.92
CA PHE A 387 -14.97 7.37 3.69
C PHE A 387 -15.66 8.03 2.48
N GLY A 388 -15.24 9.24 2.09
CA GLY A 388 -15.90 10.05 1.06
C GLY A 388 -15.92 9.40 -0.33
N GLY A 389 -14.99 8.48 -0.62
CA GLY A 389 -15.04 7.64 -1.81
C GLY A 389 -15.03 8.40 -3.14
N CYS A 390 -14.45 9.61 -3.17
CA CYS A 390 -14.45 10.49 -4.32
C CYS A 390 -13.79 9.82 -5.55
N SER A 391 -14.39 10.00 -6.74
CA SER A 391 -13.87 9.44 -7.98
C SER A 391 -12.46 9.96 -8.29
N PHE A 392 -11.54 9.07 -8.66
CA PHE A 392 -10.13 9.37 -8.92
C PHE A 392 -9.37 9.96 -7.71
N CYS A 393 -9.86 9.73 -6.49
CA CYS A 393 -9.17 10.18 -5.28
C CYS A 393 -8.04 9.22 -4.93
N SER A 394 -6.80 9.71 -4.99
CA SER A 394 -5.59 8.97 -4.63
C SER A 394 -5.65 8.39 -3.20
N ILE A 395 -6.25 9.13 -2.25
CA ILE A 395 -6.40 8.69 -0.86
C ILE A 395 -7.33 7.47 -0.78
N THR A 396 -8.48 7.49 -1.48
CA THR A 396 -9.40 6.33 -1.52
C THR A 396 -8.79 5.13 -2.22
N GLU A 397 -8.06 5.35 -3.33
CA GLU A 397 -7.40 4.26 -4.07
C GLU A 397 -6.22 3.63 -3.32
N HIS A 398 -5.62 4.36 -2.37
CA HIS A 398 -4.43 3.95 -1.64
C HIS A 398 -4.74 3.52 -0.19
N GLU A 399 -5.23 4.43 0.65
CA GLU A 399 -5.54 4.13 2.05
C GLU A 399 -6.87 3.38 2.21
N GLY A 400 -7.71 3.37 1.17
CA GLY A 400 -9.03 2.75 1.18
C GLY A 400 -10.14 3.65 1.73
N ARG A 401 -11.35 3.06 1.81
CA ARG A 401 -12.58 3.75 2.27
C ARG A 401 -12.88 3.61 3.76
N ILE A 402 -12.16 2.73 4.45
CA ILE A 402 -12.40 2.43 5.87
C ILE A 402 -11.52 3.35 6.69
N ILE A 403 -12.11 4.19 7.54
CA ILE A 403 -11.36 5.00 8.49
C ILE A 403 -10.78 4.08 9.56
N GLN A 404 -9.49 4.24 9.84
CA GLN A 404 -8.79 3.62 10.94
C GLN A 404 -8.30 4.70 11.89
N SER A 405 -8.64 4.59 13.17
CA SER A 405 -8.27 5.56 14.20
C SER A 405 -7.37 4.92 15.24
N ARG A 406 -6.42 5.72 15.75
CA ARG A 406 -5.57 5.40 16.90
C ARG A 406 -6.31 5.59 18.22
N SER A 407 -5.79 5.00 19.30
CA SER A 407 -6.28 5.30 20.65
C SER A 407 -5.83 6.67 21.13
N GLU A 408 -6.57 7.22 22.09
CA GLU A 408 -6.22 8.46 22.78
C GLU A 408 -4.88 8.32 23.52
N ASP A 409 -4.67 7.21 24.23
CA ASP A 409 -3.43 6.90 24.95
C ASP A 409 -2.21 6.88 24.02
N SER A 410 -2.34 6.27 22.84
CA SER A 410 -1.30 6.24 21.79
C SER A 410 -0.92 7.64 21.29
N ILE A 411 -1.91 8.53 21.13
CA ILE A 411 -1.68 9.93 20.73
C ILE A 411 -1.00 10.70 21.86
N ILE A 412 -1.44 10.54 23.12
CA ILE A 412 -0.84 11.19 24.30
C ILE A 412 0.63 10.75 24.46
N ASN A 413 0.92 9.46 24.37
CA ASN A 413 2.27 8.93 24.45
C ASN A 413 3.20 9.50 23.36
N GLU A 414 2.67 9.73 22.14
CA GLU A 414 3.44 10.38 21.07
C GLU A 414 3.67 11.88 21.34
N ILE A 415 2.69 12.61 21.87
CA ILE A 415 2.86 14.01 22.32
C ILE A 415 3.98 14.10 23.36
N GLU A 416 3.99 13.18 24.34
CA GLU A 416 5.04 13.12 25.36
C GLU A 416 6.40 12.78 24.76
N ALA A 417 6.47 11.81 23.83
CA ALA A 417 7.69 11.47 23.12
C ALA A 417 8.25 12.65 22.32
N ILE A 418 7.39 13.41 21.63
CA ILE A 418 7.77 14.62 20.88
C ILE A 418 8.34 15.67 21.83
N ARG A 419 7.63 15.96 22.94
CA ARG A 419 8.05 16.91 23.97
C ARG A 419 9.44 16.58 24.54
N ASN A 420 9.71 15.29 24.73
CA ASN A 420 10.92 14.83 25.42
C ASN A 420 12.12 14.61 24.48
N THR A 421 11.90 14.30 23.19
CA THR A 421 12.97 13.83 22.28
C THR A 421 13.22 14.69 21.03
N VAL A 422 12.22 15.45 20.54
CA VAL A 422 12.37 16.16 19.25
C VAL A 422 12.99 17.55 19.46
N PRO A 423 14.13 17.87 18.81
CA PRO A 423 14.81 19.16 18.99
C PRO A 423 13.94 20.36 18.61
N GLY A 424 13.96 21.38 19.46
CA GLY A 424 13.31 22.67 19.20
C GLY A 424 11.78 22.67 19.36
N PHE A 425 11.21 21.71 20.08
CA PHE A 425 9.78 21.69 20.40
C PHE A 425 9.34 22.95 21.16
N THR A 426 8.34 23.65 20.63
CA THR A 426 7.87 24.96 21.12
C THR A 426 6.71 24.87 22.11
N GLY A 427 6.27 23.66 22.49
CA GLY A 427 5.05 23.43 23.27
C GLY A 427 3.77 23.38 22.44
N VAL A 428 3.87 23.51 21.10
CA VAL A 428 2.72 23.50 20.18
C VAL A 428 2.87 22.36 19.17
N ILE A 429 1.88 21.47 19.12
CA ILE A 429 1.70 20.50 18.04
C ILE A 429 1.23 21.26 16.81
N SER A 430 1.93 21.11 15.68
CA SER A 430 1.72 21.95 14.49
C SER A 430 0.50 21.52 13.67
N ASP A 431 0.17 20.22 13.69
CA ASP A 431 -0.96 19.64 12.97
C ASP A 431 -1.41 18.32 13.62
N LEU A 432 -2.69 17.98 13.46
CA LEU A 432 -3.28 16.70 13.82
C LEU A 432 -3.78 16.03 12.53
N GLY A 433 -2.89 15.28 11.89
CA GLY A 433 -3.09 14.65 10.59
C GLY A 433 -4.22 13.61 10.61
N GLY A 434 -5.12 13.70 9.63
CA GLY A 434 -6.07 12.66 9.29
C GLY A 434 -5.75 12.05 7.91
N PRO A 435 -6.76 11.62 7.13
CA PRO A 435 -6.54 11.19 5.75
C PRO A 435 -6.28 12.41 4.84
N THR A 436 -5.09 13.01 4.98
CA THR A 436 -4.61 14.10 4.14
C THR A 436 -3.67 13.54 3.08
N GLY A 437 -3.77 14.06 1.85
CA GLY A 437 -2.93 13.64 0.71
C GLY A 437 -1.44 14.04 0.83
N GLN A 438 -0.96 14.30 2.05
CA GLN A 438 0.40 14.72 2.40
C GLN A 438 1.16 13.65 3.20
N HIS A 439 0.48 12.61 3.72
CA HIS A 439 1.09 11.54 4.54
C HIS A 439 0.69 10.14 4.07
N VAL A 440 0.73 9.90 2.76
CA VAL A 440 0.23 8.64 2.18
C VAL A 440 1.31 7.54 2.28
N TYR A 441 1.32 6.84 3.41
CA TYR A 441 2.20 5.70 3.70
C TYR A 441 2.02 4.59 2.68
N ALA A 442 3.12 4.02 2.19
CA ALA A 442 3.07 2.88 1.30
C ALA A 442 4.21 1.91 1.64
N ALA A 443 3.91 0.61 1.63
CA ALA A 443 4.96 -0.39 1.66
C ALA A 443 5.71 -0.43 0.34
N LEU A 444 6.87 0.23 0.37
CA LEU A 444 8.13 -0.13 -0.30
C LEU A 444 8.07 -0.45 -1.79
#